data_AF-A0A150QIZ8-F1
#
_entry.id   AF-A0A150QIZ8-F1
#
_cell.length_a   1.000
_cell.length_b   1.000
_cell.length_c   1.000
_cell.angle_alpha   90.00
_cell.angle_beta   90.00
_cell.angle_gamma   90.00
#
_symmetry.space_group_name_H-M   'P 1'
#
loop_
_entity.id
_entity.type
_entity.pdbx_description
1 polymer ?
#
loop_
_entity_poly.entity_id
_entity_poly.type
_entity_poly.pdbx_seq_one_letter_code
_entity_poly.pdbx_strand_id
1 'polypeptide(L)'
;MLREPVVHFLFIGALLFLAHRLIVGDPRVVVVSAGLTADLERQLRDQTGRAPTEAELKAALDRWKQEEVLYREALREGLDQQDATVRTVLADKLRARAAQQMAARRPTDAELDAWLASHRSRYEAPLRYDFQIVAFPRSDPAAEQQRSTYRRALADGADPRTLGRPIVGGNLTRDELAARFGPAVSESIGKSPLAAWHALETDDSLLLVRVNGTTGGLPSREEIRPILTADWVAAMKKQAADEFAESVLARYRFEKTP
;
A
#
# COMPACT_ATOMS: atom_id res chain seq x y z
N MET A 1 -14.79 66.50 32.69
CA MET A 1 -15.62 65.40 32.15
C MET A 1 -15.17 65.01 30.73
N LEU A 2 -15.11 65.89 29.73
CA LEU A 2 -14.65 65.57 28.34
C LEU A 2 -13.13 65.64 28.09
N ARG A 3 -12.28 65.62 29.12
CA ARG A 3 -10.80 65.70 29.00
C ARG A 3 -10.04 64.55 29.65
N GLU A 4 -10.74 63.57 30.21
CA GLU A 4 -10.07 62.40 30.80
C GLU A 4 -9.74 61.37 29.70
N PRO A 5 -8.47 60.96 29.55
CA PRO A 5 -8.05 59.95 28.58
C PRO A 5 -8.79 58.61 28.75
N VAL A 6 -9.18 58.28 29.98
CA VAL A 6 -9.89 57.04 30.32
C VAL A 6 -11.27 56.98 29.65
N VAL A 7 -12.01 58.08 29.63
CA VAL A 7 -13.36 58.13 29.01
C VAL A 7 -13.27 57.92 27.50
N HIS A 8 -12.23 58.46 26.85
CA HIS A 8 -11.99 58.25 25.42
C HIS A 8 -11.64 56.79 25.12
N PHE A 9 -10.78 56.16 25.92
CA PHE A 9 -10.44 54.74 25.78
C PHE A 9 -11.66 53.82 25.95
N LEU A 10 -12.51 54.12 26.93
CA LEU A 10 -13.75 53.36 27.19
C LEU A 10 -14.75 53.53 26.06
N PHE A 11 -14.89 54.74 25.52
CA PHE A 11 -15.79 55.02 24.40
C PHE A 11 -15.31 54.34 23.12
N ILE A 12 -14.03 54.46 22.78
CA ILE A 12 -13.42 53.78 21.62
C ILE A 12 -13.52 52.26 21.79
N GLY A 13 -13.25 51.73 22.98
CA GLY A 13 -13.41 50.31 23.30
C GLY A 13 -14.85 49.82 23.12
N ALA A 14 -15.84 50.59 23.58
CA ALA A 14 -17.25 50.27 23.37
C ALA A 14 -17.65 50.31 21.89
N LEU A 15 -17.14 51.28 21.13
CA LEU A 15 -17.38 51.41 19.69
C LEU A 15 -16.76 50.25 18.91
N LEU A 16 -15.53 49.86 19.26
CA LEU A 16 -14.85 48.69 18.69
C LEU A 16 -15.59 47.39 19.04
N PHE A 17 -16.06 47.23 20.28
CA PHE A 17 -16.83 46.06 20.69
C PHE A 17 -18.17 45.97 19.95
N LEU A 18 -18.86 47.10 19.76
CA LEU A 18 -20.10 47.14 19.00
C LEU A 18 -19.88 46.84 17.51
N ALA A 19 -18.85 47.45 16.91
CA ALA A 19 -18.45 47.16 15.53
C ALA A 19 -18.06 45.69 15.35
N HIS A 20 -17.28 45.14 16.29
CA HIS A 20 -16.91 43.73 16.30
C HIS A 20 -18.14 42.82 16.37
N ARG A 21 -19.10 43.13 17.25
CA ARG A 21 -20.35 42.35 17.36
C ARG A 21 -21.21 42.42 16.10
N LEU A 22 -21.25 43.58 15.42
CA LEU A 22 -21.98 43.74 14.16
C LEU A 22 -21.32 43.01 12.99
N ILE A 23 -19.99 42.93 12.96
CA ILE A 23 -19.22 42.27 11.89
C ILE A 23 -19.17 40.75 12.08
N VAL A 24 -18.95 40.28 13.31
CA VAL A 24 -18.77 38.85 13.62
C VAL A 24 -20.09 38.15 13.92
N GLY A 25 -21.15 38.90 14.25
CA GLY A 25 -22.47 38.36 14.58
C GLY A 25 -22.58 37.80 16.00
N ASP A 26 -23.77 37.30 16.36
CA ASP A 26 -23.97 36.65 17.66
C ASP A 26 -23.44 35.21 17.62
N PRO A 27 -22.45 34.84 18.44
CA PRO A 27 -21.87 33.49 18.44
C PRO A 27 -22.88 32.37 18.77
N ARG A 28 -24.03 32.72 19.37
CA ARG A 28 -25.13 31.79 19.69
C ARG A 28 -26.12 31.59 18.55
N VAL A 29 -26.03 32.36 17.47
CA VAL A 29 -26.88 32.19 16.29
C VAL A 29 -26.17 31.28 15.29
N VAL A 30 -26.84 30.19 14.91
CA VAL A 30 -26.39 29.24 13.90
C VAL A 30 -27.30 29.38 12.69
N VAL A 31 -26.74 29.72 11.53
CA VAL A 31 -27.51 29.82 10.29
C VAL A 31 -27.55 28.45 9.62
N VAL A 32 -28.74 27.85 9.53
CA VAL A 32 -28.99 26.66 8.70
C VAL A 32 -29.07 27.12 7.25
N SER A 33 -28.00 26.90 6.49
CA SER A 33 -27.94 27.29 5.08
C SER A 33 -28.65 26.28 4.18
N ALA A 34 -29.11 26.71 3.00
CA ALA A 34 -29.66 25.80 2.00
C ALA A 34 -28.63 24.75 1.53
N GLY A 35 -27.34 25.10 1.53
CA GLY A 35 -26.25 24.18 1.20
C GLY A 35 -26.11 23.03 2.20
N LEU A 36 -26.19 23.33 3.50
CA LEU A 36 -26.19 22.32 4.57
C LEU A 36 -27.36 21.35 4.42
N THR A 37 -28.56 21.86 4.17
CA THR A 37 -29.74 21.01 3.97
C THR A 37 -29.55 20.10 2.76
N ALA A 38 -29.01 20.62 1.65
CA ALA A 38 -28.71 19.82 0.46
C ALA A 38 -27.62 18.75 0.71
N ASP A 39 -26.65 19.03 1.58
CA ASP A 39 -25.63 18.05 2.01
C ASP A 39 -26.23 16.93 2.85
N LEU A 40 -27.07 17.27 3.84
CA LEU A 40 -27.78 16.27 4.65
C LEU A 40 -28.68 15.38 3.79
N GLU A 41 -29.37 15.97 2.81
CA GLU A 41 -30.13 15.20 1.84
C GLU A 41 -29.25 14.27 1.00
N ARG A 42 -28.11 14.74 0.48
CA ARG A 42 -27.16 13.90 -0.26
C ARG A 42 -26.70 12.73 0.58
N GLN A 43 -26.29 12.98 1.81
CA GLN A 43 -25.80 11.96 2.72
C GLN A 43 -26.86 10.91 3.04
N LEU A 44 -28.12 11.32 3.27
CA LEU A 44 -29.23 10.40 3.47
C LEU A 44 -29.56 9.57 2.22
N ARG A 45 -29.46 10.18 1.02
CA ARG A 45 -29.62 9.45 -0.24
C ARG A 45 -28.55 8.39 -0.42
N ASP A 46 -27.30 8.74 -0.13
CA ASP A 46 -26.16 7.82 -0.27
C ASP A 46 -26.28 6.64 0.73
N GLN A 47 -26.81 6.87 1.92
CA GLN A 47 -27.02 5.82 2.93
C GLN A 47 -28.21 4.90 2.64
N THR A 48 -29.32 5.47 2.15
CA THR A 48 -30.60 4.73 1.98
C THR A 48 -30.85 4.27 0.56
N GLY A 49 -30.08 4.75 -0.42
CA GLY A 49 -30.24 4.47 -1.85
C GLY A 49 -31.48 5.12 -2.48
N ARG A 50 -32.21 5.99 -1.77
CA ARG A 50 -33.42 6.67 -2.26
C ARG A 50 -33.52 8.10 -1.74
N ALA A 51 -34.44 8.88 -2.31
CA ALA A 51 -34.74 10.22 -1.80
C ALA A 51 -35.20 10.16 -0.32
N PRO A 52 -34.75 11.07 0.55
CA PRO A 52 -35.16 11.12 1.94
C PRO A 52 -36.60 11.65 2.03
N THR A 53 -37.37 11.14 2.97
CA THR A 53 -38.66 11.74 3.34
C THR A 53 -38.46 13.02 4.13
N GLU A 54 -39.47 13.89 4.17
CA GLU A 54 -39.41 15.12 4.98
C GLU A 54 -39.15 14.85 6.47
N ALA A 55 -39.71 13.75 6.99
CA ALA A 55 -39.51 13.33 8.38
C ALA A 55 -38.05 12.91 8.64
N GLU A 56 -37.44 12.15 7.72
CA GLU A 56 -36.03 11.74 7.80
C GLU A 56 -35.08 12.93 7.73
N LEU A 57 -35.35 13.87 6.81
CA LEU A 57 -34.56 15.08 6.67
C LEU A 57 -34.69 15.98 7.91
N LYS A 58 -35.90 16.15 8.45
CA LYS A 58 -36.13 16.89 9.70
C LYS A 58 -35.36 16.25 10.86
N ALA A 59 -35.42 14.93 11.00
CA ALA A 59 -34.70 14.22 12.06
C ALA A 59 -33.18 14.37 11.91
N ALA A 60 -32.65 14.33 10.68
CA ALA A 60 -31.23 14.56 10.42
C ALA A 60 -30.81 16.00 10.76
N LEU A 61 -31.64 16.98 10.41
CA LEU A 61 -31.41 18.38 10.75
C LEU A 61 -31.44 18.62 12.27
N ASP A 62 -32.37 17.99 12.99
CA ASP A 62 -32.47 18.14 14.44
C ASP A 62 -31.30 17.48 15.17
N ARG A 63 -30.82 16.32 14.70
CA ARG A 63 -29.56 15.72 15.18
C ARG A 63 -28.37 16.64 14.91
N TRP A 64 -28.24 17.16 13.69
CA TRP A 64 -27.18 18.09 13.34
C TRP A 64 -27.18 19.33 14.24
N LYS A 65 -28.35 19.91 14.56
CA LYS A 65 -28.44 21.06 15.48
C LYS A 65 -27.93 20.71 16.88
N GLN A 66 -28.29 19.54 17.41
CA GLN A 66 -27.82 19.09 18.71
C GLN A 66 -26.30 18.93 18.72
N GLU A 67 -25.75 18.28 17.70
CA GLU A 67 -24.31 18.10 17.52
C GLU A 67 -23.58 19.46 17.40
N GLU A 68 -24.10 20.39 16.61
CA GLU A 68 -23.51 21.72 16.40
C GLU A 68 -23.50 22.55 17.70
N VAL A 69 -24.59 22.51 18.48
CA VAL A 69 -24.64 23.20 19.78
C VAL A 69 -23.63 22.61 20.75
N LEU A 70 -23.57 21.27 20.87
CA LEU A 70 -22.60 20.59 21.74
C LEU A 70 -21.15 20.83 21.29
N TYR A 71 -20.89 20.84 19.98
CA TYR A 71 -19.58 21.14 19.41
C TYR A 71 -19.12 22.56 19.78
N ARG A 72 -19.97 23.57 19.59
CA ARG A 72 -19.65 24.96 19.97
C ARG A 72 -19.41 25.10 21.47
N GLU A 73 -20.18 24.41 22.29
CA GLU A 73 -20.01 24.42 23.73
C GLU A 73 -18.69 23.74 24.14
N ALA A 74 -18.34 22.62 23.51
CA ALA A 74 -17.05 21.94 23.70
C ALA A 74 -15.85 22.85 23.36
N LEU A 75 -15.95 23.64 22.28
CA LEU A 75 -14.92 24.64 21.95
C LEU A 75 -14.88 25.79 22.96
N ARG A 76 -16.04 26.21 23.48
CA ARG A 76 -16.13 27.25 24.54
C ARG A 76 -15.45 26.80 25.83
N GLU A 77 -15.57 25.52 26.16
CA GLU A 77 -14.90 24.89 27.31
C GLU A 77 -13.42 24.56 27.04
N GLY A 78 -12.95 24.67 25.80
CA GLY A 78 -11.56 24.40 25.43
C GLY A 78 -11.19 22.91 25.40
N LEU A 79 -12.17 22.02 25.22
CA LEU A 79 -11.94 20.57 25.18
C LEU A 79 -11.01 20.15 24.03
N ASP A 80 -10.94 20.94 22.97
CA ASP A 80 -10.01 20.76 21.85
C ASP A 80 -8.53 21.00 22.22
N GLN A 81 -8.27 21.78 23.27
CA GLN A 81 -6.92 22.16 23.71
C GLN A 81 -6.39 21.27 24.82
N GLN A 82 -7.29 20.75 25.67
CA GLN A 82 -6.97 19.99 26.87
C GLN A 82 -6.91 18.47 26.65
N ASP A 83 -7.61 17.96 25.63
CA ASP A 83 -7.64 16.53 25.32
C ASP A 83 -6.57 16.14 24.28
N ALA A 84 -5.65 15.26 24.66
CA ALA A 84 -4.57 14.79 23.79
C ALA A 84 -5.07 13.99 22.57
N THR A 85 -6.18 13.26 22.73
CA THR A 85 -6.82 12.49 21.64
C THR A 85 -7.39 13.45 20.61
N VAL A 86 -8.13 14.48 21.05
CA VAL A 86 -8.70 15.49 20.15
C VAL A 86 -7.59 16.22 19.37
N ARG A 87 -6.50 16.61 20.05
CA ARG A 87 -5.34 17.23 19.40
C ARG A 87 -4.71 16.32 18.35
N THR A 88 -4.58 15.04 18.64
CA THR A 88 -4.04 14.04 17.69
C THR A 88 -4.95 13.91 16.47
N VAL A 89 -6.27 13.79 16.68
CA VAL A 89 -7.25 13.72 15.60
C VAL A 89 -7.21 14.96 14.70
N LEU A 90 -7.09 16.16 15.28
CA LEU A 90 -6.97 17.39 14.50
C LEU A 90 -5.67 17.46 13.69
N ALA A 91 -4.55 17.06 14.28
CA ALA A 91 -3.27 16.96 13.57
C ALA A 91 -3.34 15.96 12.41
N ASP A 92 -3.98 14.81 12.62
CA ASP A 92 -4.14 13.78 11.58
C ASP A 92 -5.11 14.22 10.47
N LYS A 93 -6.20 14.93 10.81
CA LYS A 93 -7.07 15.55 9.80
C LYS A 93 -6.30 16.55 8.95
N LEU A 94 -5.40 17.32 9.56
CA LEU A 94 -4.57 18.28 8.83
C LEU A 94 -3.55 17.58 7.90
N ARG A 95 -2.89 16.51 8.37
CA ARG A 95 -2.03 15.65 7.53
C ARG A 95 -2.80 15.01 6.38
N ALA A 96 -4.00 14.51 6.65
CA ALA A 96 -4.86 13.87 5.66
C ALA A 96 -5.26 14.84 4.54
N ARG A 97 -5.49 16.13 4.84
CA ARG A 97 -5.75 17.16 3.84
C ARG A 97 -4.59 17.29 2.83
N ALA A 98 -3.36 17.25 3.30
CA ALA A 98 -2.17 17.26 2.43
C ALA A 98 -2.10 15.98 1.57
N ALA A 99 -2.32 14.82 2.19
CA ALA A 99 -2.34 13.52 1.50
C ALA A 99 -3.42 13.43 0.40
N GLN A 100 -4.59 14.04 0.61
CA GLN A 100 -5.69 14.04 -0.37
C GLN A 100 -5.34 14.77 -1.67
N GLN A 101 -4.53 15.84 -1.60
CA GLN A 101 -4.09 16.55 -2.81
C GLN A 101 -3.22 15.65 -3.70
N MET A 102 -2.38 14.79 -3.12
CA MET A 102 -1.58 13.83 -3.90
C MET A 102 -2.42 12.70 -4.48
N ALA A 103 -3.45 12.24 -3.76
CA ALA A 103 -4.30 11.13 -4.18
C ALA A 103 -5.02 11.36 -5.52
N ALA A 104 -5.25 12.63 -5.89
CA ALA A 104 -5.89 13.00 -7.14
C ALA A 104 -5.01 12.74 -8.38
N ARG A 105 -3.68 12.62 -8.20
CA ARG A 105 -2.74 12.37 -9.29
C ARG A 105 -2.62 10.87 -9.57
N ARG A 106 -2.77 10.48 -10.83
CA ARG A 106 -2.45 9.12 -11.28
C ARG A 106 -0.95 8.99 -11.57
N PRO A 107 -0.28 7.90 -11.16
CA PRO A 107 1.11 7.67 -11.53
C PRO A 107 1.24 7.41 -13.03
N THR A 108 2.33 7.91 -13.59
CA THR A 108 2.77 7.57 -14.95
C THR A 108 3.47 6.21 -14.97
N ASP A 109 3.59 5.61 -16.16
CA ASP A 109 4.29 4.33 -16.27
C ASP A 109 5.76 4.40 -15.87
N ALA A 110 6.44 5.50 -16.21
CA ALA A 110 7.82 5.74 -15.82
C ALA A 110 8.00 5.80 -14.29
N GLU A 111 7.04 6.38 -13.57
CA GLU A 111 7.09 6.42 -12.09
C GLU A 111 6.87 5.04 -11.48
N LEU A 112 5.96 4.24 -12.04
CA LEU A 112 5.76 2.86 -11.59
C LEU A 112 6.98 1.99 -11.89
N ASP A 113 7.69 2.24 -12.99
CA ASP A 113 8.92 1.51 -13.34
C ASP A 113 10.07 1.90 -12.41
N ALA A 114 10.23 3.18 -12.10
CA ALA A 114 11.20 3.65 -11.12
C ALA A 114 10.89 3.12 -9.71
N TRP A 115 9.62 3.08 -9.33
CA TRP A 115 9.16 2.50 -8.08
C TRP A 115 9.49 1.01 -8.00
N LEU A 116 9.18 0.26 -9.06
CA LEU A 116 9.48 -1.15 -9.15
C LEU A 116 10.99 -1.43 -9.11
N ALA A 117 11.79 -0.62 -9.78
CA ALA A 117 13.26 -0.76 -9.76
C ALA A 117 13.83 -0.56 -8.35
N SER A 118 13.32 0.43 -7.61
CA SER A 118 13.77 0.74 -6.25
C SER A 118 13.23 -0.21 -5.18
N HIS A 119 12.12 -0.91 -5.45
CA HIS A 119 11.44 -1.79 -4.49
C HIS A 119 11.26 -3.22 -5.00
N ARG A 120 12.11 -3.66 -5.95
CA ARG A 120 11.95 -4.91 -6.69
C ARG A 120 11.78 -6.14 -5.80
N SER A 121 12.55 -6.23 -4.72
CA SER A 121 12.52 -7.34 -3.77
C SER A 121 11.15 -7.52 -3.07
N ARG A 122 10.31 -6.49 -3.03
CA ARG A 122 8.94 -6.57 -2.49
C ARG A 122 7.97 -7.27 -3.44
N TYR A 123 8.29 -7.29 -4.73
CA TYR A 123 7.39 -7.77 -5.79
C TYR A 123 7.88 -9.03 -6.48
N GLU A 124 9.16 -9.35 -6.36
CA GLU A 124 9.78 -10.51 -6.98
C GLU A 124 9.68 -11.72 -6.04
N ALA A 125 8.98 -12.76 -6.48
CA ALA A 125 8.98 -14.03 -5.78
C ALA A 125 10.25 -14.83 -6.13
N PRO A 126 10.80 -15.65 -5.22
CA PRO A 126 11.90 -16.54 -5.56
C PRO A 126 11.56 -17.43 -6.74
N LEU A 127 12.46 -17.51 -7.72
CA LEU A 127 12.28 -18.38 -8.87
C LEU A 127 12.33 -19.85 -8.42
N ARG A 128 11.32 -20.63 -8.79
CA ARG A 128 11.21 -22.07 -8.52
C ARG A 128 11.22 -22.84 -9.83
N TYR A 129 11.94 -23.95 -9.84
CA TYR A 129 12.09 -24.81 -10.99
C TYR A 129 11.32 -26.10 -10.75
N ASP A 130 10.37 -26.43 -11.63
CA ASP A 130 9.80 -27.78 -11.70
C ASP A 130 10.73 -28.66 -12.55
N PHE A 131 11.35 -29.65 -11.93
CA PHE A 131 12.39 -30.44 -12.56
C PHE A 131 12.20 -31.94 -12.36
N GLN A 132 12.90 -32.70 -13.18
CA GLN A 132 13.03 -34.16 -13.11
C GLN A 132 14.51 -34.53 -13.28
N ILE A 133 15.02 -35.42 -12.43
CA ILE A 133 16.37 -35.96 -12.49
C ILE A 133 16.28 -37.48 -12.52
N VAL A 134 17.02 -38.08 -13.45
CA VAL A 134 17.31 -39.52 -13.46
C VAL A 134 18.81 -39.70 -13.25
N ALA A 135 19.17 -40.46 -12.22
CA ALA A 135 20.56 -40.69 -11.85
C ALA A 135 21.07 -42.05 -12.31
N PHE A 136 22.33 -42.06 -12.73
CA PHE A 136 23.12 -43.23 -13.11
C PHE A 136 24.41 -43.20 -12.28
N PRO A 137 24.43 -43.84 -11.10
CA PRO A 137 25.57 -43.81 -10.20
C PRO A 137 26.84 -44.33 -10.87
N ARG A 138 27.96 -43.62 -10.74
CA ARG A 138 29.24 -44.05 -11.34
C ARG A 138 29.79 -45.34 -10.71
N SER A 139 29.25 -45.76 -9.55
CA SER A 139 29.55 -47.06 -8.94
C SER A 139 29.00 -48.25 -9.76
N ASP A 140 28.04 -48.03 -10.67
CA ASP A 140 27.59 -49.04 -11.63
C ASP A 140 28.48 -48.97 -12.90
N PRO A 141 29.24 -50.03 -13.24
CA PRO A 141 30.08 -50.07 -14.44
C PRO A 141 29.30 -49.85 -15.75
N ALA A 142 27.99 -50.11 -15.75
CA ALA A 142 27.12 -49.93 -16.91
C ALA A 142 26.46 -48.54 -16.98
N ALA A 143 26.76 -47.61 -16.06
CA ALA A 143 26.08 -46.33 -15.94
C ALA A 143 26.05 -45.51 -17.25
N GLU A 144 27.17 -45.43 -17.97
CA GLU A 144 27.25 -44.67 -19.23
C GLU A 144 26.38 -45.31 -20.33
N GLN A 145 26.44 -46.64 -20.47
CA GLN A 145 25.65 -47.37 -21.44
C GLN A 145 24.15 -47.25 -21.14
N GLN A 146 23.78 -47.36 -19.86
CA GLN A 146 22.41 -47.21 -19.38
C GLN A 146 21.90 -45.79 -19.64
N ARG A 147 22.69 -44.75 -19.32
CA ARG A 147 22.35 -43.34 -19.59
C ARG A 147 22.12 -43.11 -21.08
N SER A 148 23.03 -43.60 -21.93
CA SER A 148 22.95 -43.46 -23.39
C SER A 148 21.67 -44.11 -23.93
N THR A 149 21.35 -45.31 -23.45
CA THR A 149 20.15 -46.06 -23.84
C THR A 149 18.88 -45.35 -23.40
N TYR A 150 18.85 -44.89 -22.15
CA TYR A 150 17.73 -44.14 -21.58
C TYR A 150 17.49 -42.84 -22.37
N ARG A 151 18.56 -42.08 -22.65
CA ARG A 151 18.48 -40.84 -23.44
C ARG A 151 17.95 -41.09 -24.84
N ARG A 152 18.33 -42.20 -25.50
CA ARG A 152 17.80 -42.56 -26.83
C ARG A 152 16.29 -42.85 -26.75
N ALA A 153 15.86 -43.66 -25.79
CA ALA A 153 14.45 -43.96 -25.61
C ALA A 153 13.61 -42.69 -25.35
N LEU A 154 14.13 -41.74 -24.58
CA LEU A 154 13.50 -40.43 -24.38
C LEU A 154 13.40 -39.62 -25.69
N ALA A 155 14.44 -39.64 -26.51
CA ALA A 155 14.45 -38.98 -27.82
C ALA A 155 13.43 -39.61 -28.78
N ASP A 156 13.21 -40.92 -28.66
CA ASP A 156 12.20 -41.68 -29.42
C ASP A 156 10.76 -41.50 -28.88
N GLY A 157 10.58 -40.68 -27.82
CA GLY A 157 9.27 -40.32 -27.27
C GLY A 157 8.74 -41.28 -26.19
N ALA A 158 9.58 -42.16 -25.65
CA ALA A 158 9.17 -43.05 -24.56
C ALA A 158 8.83 -42.25 -23.28
N ASP A 159 7.84 -42.71 -22.51
CA ASP A 159 7.53 -42.15 -21.20
C ASP A 159 8.67 -42.52 -20.21
N PRO A 160 9.37 -41.53 -19.61
CA PRO A 160 10.41 -41.77 -18.61
C PRO A 160 10.01 -42.76 -17.50
N ARG A 161 8.73 -42.79 -17.12
CA ARG A 161 8.19 -43.64 -16.03
C ARG A 161 8.15 -45.12 -16.40
N THR A 162 8.10 -45.45 -17.68
CA THR A 162 8.06 -46.84 -18.15
C THR A 162 9.45 -47.42 -18.38
N LEU A 163 10.50 -46.59 -18.36
CA LEU A 163 11.89 -46.97 -18.60
C LEU A 163 12.59 -47.60 -17.37
N GLY A 164 11.83 -47.92 -16.31
CA GLY A 164 12.30 -48.74 -15.20
C GLY A 164 13.35 -48.10 -14.29
N ARG A 165 13.51 -46.77 -14.32
CA ARG A 165 14.39 -46.03 -13.39
C ARG A 165 13.62 -45.03 -12.52
N PRO A 166 14.02 -44.86 -11.24
CA PRO A 166 13.46 -43.83 -10.39
C PRO A 166 13.69 -42.44 -10.98
N ILE A 167 12.66 -41.60 -10.94
CA ILE A 167 12.72 -40.19 -11.32
C ILE A 167 12.56 -39.38 -10.04
N VAL A 168 13.54 -38.54 -9.73
CA VAL A 168 13.46 -37.57 -8.64
C VAL A 168 12.96 -36.26 -9.21
N GLY A 169 11.76 -35.86 -8.83
CA GLY A 169 11.18 -34.58 -9.21
C GLY A 169 10.95 -33.66 -8.03
N GLY A 170 10.76 -32.37 -8.31
CA GLY A 170 10.41 -31.39 -7.30
C GLY A 170 10.24 -29.99 -7.88
N ASN A 171 9.67 -29.10 -7.06
CA ASN A 171 9.58 -27.68 -7.35
C ASN A 171 10.38 -26.90 -6.31
N LEU A 172 11.63 -26.55 -6.65
CA LEU A 172 12.61 -26.00 -5.70
C LEU A 172 13.23 -24.69 -6.20
N THR A 173 13.67 -23.84 -5.27
CA THR A 173 14.51 -22.68 -5.57
C THR A 173 15.94 -23.10 -5.92
N ARG A 174 16.74 -22.16 -6.44
CA ARG A 174 18.17 -22.39 -6.72
C ARG A 174 18.94 -22.82 -5.46
N ASP A 175 18.67 -22.20 -4.33
CA ASP A 175 19.36 -22.48 -3.06
C ASP A 175 18.97 -23.85 -2.51
N GLU A 176 17.68 -24.20 -2.59
CA GLU A 176 17.19 -25.54 -2.23
C GLU A 176 17.78 -26.64 -3.12
N LEU A 177 17.89 -26.38 -4.43
CA LEU A 177 18.57 -27.28 -5.38
C LEU A 177 20.05 -27.46 -5.05
N ALA A 178 20.74 -26.37 -4.73
CA ALA A 178 22.16 -26.41 -4.39
C ALA A 178 22.41 -27.19 -3.09
N ALA A 179 21.56 -26.99 -2.09
CA ALA A 179 21.63 -27.72 -0.82
C ALA A 179 21.36 -29.22 -0.99
N ARG A 180 20.43 -29.60 -1.88
CA ARG A 180 20.00 -31.00 -2.04
C ARG A 180 20.83 -31.80 -3.04
N PHE A 181 21.27 -31.17 -4.13
CA PHE A 181 21.93 -31.85 -5.26
C PHE A 181 23.31 -31.29 -5.60
N GLY A 182 23.75 -30.25 -4.89
CA GLY A 182 25.02 -29.57 -5.13
C GLY A 182 24.93 -28.40 -6.11
N PRO A 183 25.94 -27.51 -6.09
CA PRO A 183 25.94 -26.27 -6.86
C PRO A 183 25.93 -26.50 -8.38
N ALA A 184 26.61 -27.55 -8.87
CA ALA A 184 26.67 -27.86 -10.31
C ALA A 184 25.29 -28.22 -10.89
N VAL A 185 24.49 -28.99 -10.15
CA VAL A 185 23.12 -29.37 -10.56
C VAL A 185 22.21 -28.15 -10.53
N SER A 186 22.30 -27.34 -9.48
CA SER A 186 21.54 -26.10 -9.36
C SER A 186 21.83 -25.12 -10.50
N GLU A 187 23.10 -24.91 -10.84
CA GLU A 187 23.51 -24.04 -11.94
C GLU A 187 23.04 -24.58 -13.30
N SER A 188 23.17 -25.90 -13.53
CA SER A 188 22.69 -26.53 -14.76
C SER A 188 21.17 -26.37 -14.92
N ILE A 189 20.37 -26.68 -13.88
CA ILE A 189 18.91 -26.50 -13.92
C ILE A 189 18.55 -25.04 -14.21
N GLY A 190 19.27 -24.09 -13.61
CA GLY A 190 19.04 -22.66 -13.83
C GLY A 190 19.28 -22.17 -15.26
N LYS A 191 20.00 -22.93 -16.10
CA LYS A 191 20.33 -22.58 -17.49
C LYS A 191 19.70 -23.52 -18.53
N SER A 192 19.07 -24.62 -18.10
CA SER A 192 18.48 -25.61 -19.00
C SER A 192 17.26 -25.07 -19.73
N PRO A 193 17.11 -25.34 -21.04
CA PRO A 193 15.88 -25.02 -21.75
C PRO A 193 14.73 -25.89 -21.23
N LEU A 194 13.51 -25.36 -21.34
CA LEU A 194 12.31 -26.03 -20.86
C LEU A 194 11.96 -27.25 -21.71
N ALA A 195 11.37 -28.24 -21.05
CA ALA A 195 10.86 -29.49 -21.58
C ALA A 195 11.88 -30.41 -22.29
N ALA A 196 13.17 -30.10 -22.26
CA ALA A 196 14.24 -30.90 -22.86
C ALA A 196 15.10 -31.62 -21.82
N TRP A 197 15.55 -32.83 -22.15
CA TRP A 197 16.47 -33.61 -21.32
C TRP A 197 17.91 -33.26 -21.65
N HIS A 198 18.70 -32.99 -20.62
CA HIS A 198 20.12 -32.67 -20.73
C HIS A 198 20.96 -33.62 -19.88
N ALA A 199 22.11 -33.98 -20.42
CA ALA A 199 23.12 -34.74 -19.71
C ALA A 199 23.93 -33.81 -18.82
N LEU A 200 24.08 -34.19 -17.55
CA LEU A 200 24.95 -33.54 -16.58
C LEU A 200 25.78 -34.62 -15.90
N GLU A 201 26.98 -34.27 -15.47
CA GLU A 201 27.87 -35.20 -14.78
C GLU A 201 28.30 -34.59 -13.46
N THR A 202 28.19 -35.37 -12.39
CA THR A 202 28.75 -35.08 -11.08
C THR A 202 29.83 -36.11 -10.76
N ASP A 203 30.56 -35.88 -9.68
CA ASP A 203 31.63 -36.77 -9.22
C ASP A 203 31.11 -38.19 -8.93
N ASP A 204 29.89 -38.30 -8.41
CA ASP A 204 29.30 -39.58 -7.98
C ASP A 204 28.31 -40.18 -8.99
N SER A 205 27.78 -39.39 -9.94
CA SER A 205 26.70 -39.84 -10.82
C SER A 205 26.69 -39.13 -12.17
N LEU A 206 26.29 -39.88 -13.19
CA LEU A 206 25.83 -39.29 -14.44
C LEU A 206 24.33 -39.01 -14.31
N LEU A 207 23.89 -37.83 -14.72
CA LEU A 207 22.51 -37.39 -14.56
C LEU A 207 21.88 -37.09 -15.92
N LEU A 208 20.59 -37.35 -16.02
CA LEU A 208 19.71 -36.74 -17.01
C LEU A 208 18.74 -35.81 -16.29
N VAL A 209 18.71 -34.55 -16.69
CA VAL A 209 17.93 -33.49 -16.04
C VAL A 209 16.97 -32.89 -17.05
N ARG A 210 15.73 -32.66 -16.64
CA ARG A 210 14.72 -31.94 -17.42
C ARG A 210 14.05 -30.90 -16.54
N VAL A 211 13.87 -29.70 -17.07
CA VAL A 211 13.10 -28.65 -16.42
C VAL A 211 11.77 -28.54 -17.16
N ASN A 212 10.66 -28.82 -16.49
CA ASN A 212 9.34 -28.75 -17.11
C ASN A 212 8.82 -27.31 -17.17
N GLY A 213 9.14 -26.50 -16.15
CA GLY A 213 8.67 -25.12 -16.06
C GLY A 213 9.36 -24.35 -14.93
N THR A 214 9.19 -23.04 -14.96
CA THR A 214 9.64 -22.12 -13.92
C THR A 214 8.48 -21.29 -13.42
N THR A 215 8.39 -21.11 -12.11
CA THR A 215 7.37 -20.27 -11.45
C THR A 215 8.04 -19.26 -10.52
N GLY A 216 7.30 -18.20 -10.16
CA GLY A 216 7.87 -17.08 -9.40
C GLY A 216 8.57 -16.07 -10.30
N GLY A 217 9.56 -15.36 -9.76
CA GLY A 217 10.13 -14.19 -10.40
C GLY A 217 9.20 -12.99 -10.30
N LEU A 218 9.44 -12.01 -11.18
CA LEU A 218 8.63 -10.82 -11.26
C LEU A 218 7.37 -11.09 -12.10
N PRO A 219 6.15 -10.82 -11.59
CA PRO A 219 4.93 -10.95 -12.38
C PRO A 219 4.95 -10.07 -13.62
N SER A 220 4.05 -10.34 -14.57
CA SER A 220 3.90 -9.50 -15.75
C SER A 220 3.48 -8.08 -15.38
N ARG A 221 3.72 -7.12 -16.28
CA ARG A 221 3.36 -5.71 -16.06
C ARG A 221 1.87 -5.54 -15.77
N GLU A 222 1.01 -6.33 -16.41
CA GLU A 222 -0.45 -6.26 -16.23
C GLU A 222 -0.87 -6.75 -14.85
N GLU A 223 -0.31 -7.87 -14.39
CA GLU A 223 -0.61 -8.47 -13.08
C GLU A 223 -0.15 -7.59 -11.92
N ILE A 224 1.02 -6.96 -12.07
CA ILE A 224 1.63 -6.19 -10.98
C ILE A 224 1.14 -4.73 -10.91
N ARG A 225 0.62 -4.16 -12.01
CA ARG A 225 0.22 -2.74 -12.09
C ARG A 225 -0.74 -2.30 -10.97
N PRO A 226 -1.81 -3.04 -10.61
CA PRO A 226 -2.73 -2.62 -9.55
C PRO A 226 -2.03 -2.47 -8.19
N ILE A 227 -1.15 -3.43 -7.86
CA ILE A 227 -0.40 -3.45 -6.61
C ILE A 227 0.63 -2.31 -6.59
N LEU A 228 1.39 -2.13 -7.68
CA LEU A 228 2.34 -1.01 -7.77
C LEU A 228 1.65 0.34 -7.63
N THR A 229 0.50 0.51 -8.29
CA THR A 229 -0.26 1.76 -8.22
C THR A 229 -0.72 2.04 -6.80
N ALA A 230 -1.27 1.04 -6.10
CA ALA A 230 -1.74 1.19 -4.73
C ALA A 230 -0.59 1.53 -3.77
N ASP A 231 0.53 0.79 -3.84
CA ASP A 231 1.70 1.01 -3.00
C ASP A 231 2.34 2.37 -3.26
N TRP A 232 2.50 2.75 -4.53
CA TRP A 232 3.04 4.04 -4.90
C TRP A 232 2.16 5.19 -4.41
N VAL A 233 0.82 5.09 -4.58
CA VAL A 233 -0.12 6.12 -4.09
C VAL A 233 -0.04 6.24 -2.57
N ALA A 234 0.05 5.11 -1.85
CA ALA A 234 0.20 5.11 -0.40
C ALA A 234 1.50 5.79 0.04
N ALA A 235 2.62 5.50 -0.66
CA ALA A 235 3.90 6.12 -0.39
C ALA A 235 3.88 7.64 -0.65
N MET A 236 3.34 8.08 -1.78
CA MET A 236 3.24 9.52 -2.10
C MET A 236 2.32 10.27 -1.14
N LYS A 237 1.22 9.66 -0.70
CA LYS A 237 0.34 10.23 0.34
C LYS A 237 1.08 10.47 1.65
N LYS A 238 1.86 9.48 2.08
CA LYS A 238 2.67 9.58 3.29
C LYS A 238 3.72 10.69 3.15
N GLN A 239 4.46 10.67 2.05
CA GLN A 239 5.49 11.66 1.77
C GLN A 239 4.92 13.09 1.80
N ALA A 240 3.80 13.35 1.12
CA ALA A 240 3.21 14.69 1.13
C ALA A 240 2.67 15.11 2.51
N ALA A 241 2.18 14.17 3.32
CA ALA A 241 1.78 14.45 4.69
C ALA A 241 2.98 14.83 5.57
N ASP A 242 4.10 14.12 5.41
CA ASP A 242 5.34 14.37 6.15
C ASP A 242 5.98 15.71 5.72
N GLU A 243 6.12 15.96 4.42
CA GLU A 243 6.62 17.25 3.88
C GLU A 243 5.75 18.42 4.33
N PHE A 244 4.42 18.25 4.31
CA PHE A 244 3.51 19.27 4.82
C PHE A 244 3.76 19.52 6.32
N ALA A 245 3.87 18.47 7.13
CA ALA A 245 4.12 18.59 8.56
C ALA A 245 5.46 19.32 8.85
N GLU A 246 6.52 19.00 8.11
CA GLU A 246 7.80 19.71 8.20
C GLU A 246 7.68 21.19 7.82
N SER A 247 6.96 21.49 6.73
CA SER A 247 6.72 22.87 6.29
C SER A 247 5.93 23.70 7.30
N VAL A 248 5.04 23.06 8.06
CA VAL A 248 4.30 23.69 9.15
C VAL A 248 5.23 23.87 10.34
N LEU A 249 5.98 22.84 10.74
CA LEU A 249 6.92 22.87 11.86
C LEU A 249 7.93 24.01 11.73
N ALA A 250 8.47 24.23 10.52
CA ALA A 250 9.42 25.30 10.23
C ALA A 250 8.90 26.72 10.51
N ARG A 251 7.57 26.91 10.62
CA ARG A 251 6.93 28.20 10.94
C ARG A 251 6.86 28.48 12.44
N TYR A 252 7.18 27.50 13.28
CA TYR A 252 7.11 27.60 14.73
C TYR A 252 8.51 27.58 15.33
N ARG A 253 8.68 28.36 16.41
CA ARG A 253 9.85 28.29 17.28
C ARG A 253 9.43 27.65 18.59
N PHE A 254 10.21 26.68 19.05
CA PHE A 254 10.03 26.06 20.35
C PHE A 254 11.02 26.67 21.33
N GLU A 255 10.50 27.33 22.36
CA GLU A 255 11.30 27.85 23.47
C GLU A 255 11.07 26.93 24.68
N LYS A 256 12.16 26.49 25.31
CA LYS A 256 12.08 25.72 26.56
C LYS A 256 12.19 26.71 27.71
N THR A 257 11.13 26.82 28.50
CA THR A 257 11.19 27.53 29.78
C THR A 257 11.91 26.64 30.79
N PRO A 258 12.90 27.15 31.54
CA PRO A 258 13.59 26.40 32.59
C PRO A 258 12.66 25.96 33.72
#